data_AF-A0A431FXI7-F1
#
_entry.id   AF-A0A431FXI7-F1
#
_cell.length_a   1.000
_cell.length_b   1.000
_cell.length_c   1.000
_cell.angle_alpha   90.00
_cell.angle_beta   90.00
_cell.angle_gamma   90.00
#
_symmetry.space_group_name_H-M   'P 1'
#
loop_
_entity.id
_entity.type
_entity.pdbx_description
1 polymer ?
#
loop_
_entity_poly.entity_id
_entity_poly.type
_entity_poly.pdbx_seq_one_letter_code
_entity_poly.pdbx_strand_id
1 'polypeptide(L)'
;FKEGIFLQTPASPHLGKIKEKLDYKALDIILPKSENLLIELAGGLFSPMDENYTMIDFVNIFKHPTILVAKYYLGSINHILLSIEALKQRNINILALVMMGKKDILQDDFIKNYAKIPIINLDFFDENSILNEDFKEQMQEILQLKIH
;
A
#
# COMPACT_ATOMS: atom_id res chain seq x y z
N PHE A 1 -19.20 -1.90 -14.17
CA PHE A 1 -18.20 -0.98 -14.76
C PHE A 1 -17.14 -1.83 -15.45
N LYS A 2 -16.91 -1.66 -16.77
CA LYS A 2 -16.13 -2.63 -17.57
C LYS A 2 -14.61 -2.47 -17.44
N GLU A 3 -14.14 -1.27 -17.09
CA GLU A 3 -12.69 -0.93 -17.08
C GLU A 3 -12.22 -0.26 -15.77
N GLY A 4 -13.10 -0.04 -14.81
CA GLY A 4 -12.78 0.61 -13.53
C GLY A 4 -13.81 1.67 -13.13
N ILE A 5 -13.55 2.35 -12.02
CA ILE A 5 -14.44 3.36 -11.43
C ILE A 5 -13.60 4.58 -11.10
N PHE A 6 -13.99 5.74 -11.63
CA PHE A 6 -13.32 7.00 -11.36
C PHE A 6 -14.27 7.88 -10.54
N LEU A 7 -13.85 8.23 -9.31
CA LEU A 7 -14.59 9.10 -8.40
C LEU A 7 -14.02 10.52 -8.47
N GLN A 8 -14.89 11.50 -8.68
CA GLN A 8 -14.50 12.92 -8.75
C GLN A 8 -14.39 13.57 -7.35
N THR A 9 -15.07 12.99 -6.37
CA THR A 9 -15.10 13.50 -5.00
C THR A 9 -13.76 13.24 -4.32
N PRO A 10 -13.07 14.26 -3.78
CA PRO A 10 -11.84 14.09 -3.02
C PRO A 10 -12.16 13.60 -1.60
N ALA A 11 -12.55 12.34 -1.49
CA ALA A 11 -12.90 11.67 -0.23
C ALA A 11 -12.58 10.17 -0.31
N SER A 12 -12.84 9.43 0.78
CA SER A 12 -12.76 7.97 0.72
C SER A 12 -13.72 7.41 -0.35
N PRO A 13 -13.41 6.26 -0.98
CA PRO A 13 -14.22 5.75 -2.07
C PRO A 13 -15.69 5.52 -1.72
N HIS A 14 -15.97 5.06 -0.50
CA HIS A 14 -17.34 4.95 0.03
C HIS A 14 -18.08 6.30 0.04
N LEU A 15 -17.42 7.40 0.46
CA LEU A 15 -18.06 8.72 0.46
C LEU A 15 -18.24 9.26 -0.96
N GLY A 16 -17.28 9.00 -1.86
CA GLY A 16 -17.40 9.34 -3.28
C GLY A 16 -18.59 8.63 -3.92
N LYS A 17 -18.72 7.31 -3.68
CA LYS A 17 -19.87 6.49 -4.13
C LYS A 17 -21.21 7.12 -3.75
N ILE A 18 -21.38 7.48 -2.48
CA ILE A 18 -22.62 8.10 -1.96
C ILE A 18 -22.88 9.46 -2.61
N LYS A 19 -21.87 10.35 -2.63
CA LYS A 19 -22.03 11.71 -3.15
C LYS A 19 -22.32 11.75 -4.65
N GLU A 20 -21.70 10.84 -5.40
CA GLU A 20 -21.85 10.73 -6.85
C GLU A 20 -22.99 9.80 -7.26
N LYS A 21 -23.73 9.23 -6.29
CA LYS A 21 -24.87 8.33 -6.50
C LYS A 21 -24.53 7.14 -7.40
N LEU A 22 -23.36 6.56 -7.17
CA LEU A 22 -22.89 5.37 -7.89
C LEU A 22 -23.30 4.11 -7.12
N ASP A 23 -23.58 3.03 -7.85
CA ASP A 23 -23.97 1.74 -7.27
C ASP A 23 -23.02 0.63 -7.72
N TYR A 24 -21.75 0.79 -7.38
CA TYR A 24 -20.78 -0.29 -7.53
C TYR A 24 -20.63 -1.08 -6.25
N LYS A 25 -20.22 -2.34 -6.40
CA LYS A 25 -19.78 -3.20 -5.30
C LYS A 25 -18.27 -3.28 -5.32
N ALA A 26 -17.64 -3.06 -4.18
CA ALA A 26 -16.17 -2.97 -4.08
C ALA A 26 -15.46 -4.19 -4.67
N LEU A 27 -16.00 -5.39 -4.42
CA LEU A 27 -15.37 -6.64 -4.81
C LEU A 27 -15.74 -7.11 -6.23
N ASP A 28 -16.63 -6.40 -6.92
CA ASP A 28 -16.95 -6.67 -8.33
C ASP A 28 -15.96 -5.99 -9.29
N ILE A 29 -15.01 -5.22 -8.76
CA ILE A 29 -13.95 -4.56 -9.55
C ILE A 29 -12.95 -5.62 -10.02
N ILE A 30 -12.81 -5.75 -11.33
CA ILE A 30 -11.92 -6.73 -11.97
C ILE A 30 -10.58 -6.06 -12.25
N LEU A 31 -9.49 -6.75 -11.88
CA LEU A 31 -8.14 -6.32 -12.23
C LEU A 31 -7.83 -6.55 -13.72
N PRO A 32 -7.13 -5.61 -14.38
CA PRO A 32 -6.72 -5.80 -15.77
C PRO A 32 -5.70 -6.94 -15.88
N LYS A 33 -5.72 -7.65 -17.02
CA LYS A 33 -4.68 -8.65 -17.33
C LYS A 33 -3.41 -7.91 -17.79
N SER A 34 -2.37 -7.95 -16.97
CA SER A 34 -1.04 -7.41 -17.28
C SER A 34 0.03 -8.31 -16.66
N GLU A 35 1.16 -8.45 -17.34
CA GLU A 35 2.35 -9.12 -16.78
C GLU A 35 2.98 -8.30 -15.65
N ASN A 36 2.90 -6.97 -15.76
CA ASN A 36 3.45 -6.02 -14.79
C ASN A 36 2.31 -5.16 -14.25
N LEU A 37 1.62 -5.66 -13.22
CA LEU A 37 0.51 -4.95 -12.58
C LEU A 37 0.95 -4.41 -11.21
N LEU A 38 0.94 -3.09 -11.07
CA LEU A 38 1.06 -2.39 -9.79
C LEU A 38 -0.31 -1.82 -9.40
N ILE A 39 -0.73 -2.05 -8.17
CA ILE A 39 -2.01 -1.57 -7.64
C ILE A 39 -1.72 -0.68 -6.44
N GLU A 40 -2.10 0.59 -6.54
CA GLU A 40 -2.14 1.50 -5.40
C GLU A 40 -3.55 1.49 -4.79
N LEU A 41 -3.63 1.35 -3.46
CA LEU A 41 -4.89 1.43 -2.72
C LEU A 41 -5.23 2.89 -2.47
N ALA A 42 -6.53 3.24 -2.50
CA ALA A 42 -6.93 4.59 -2.11
C ALA A 42 -7.00 4.72 -0.58
N GLY A 43 -5.95 5.28 0.02
CA GLY A 43 -5.82 5.48 1.46
C GLY A 43 -5.09 4.31 2.15
N GLY A 44 -5.53 3.95 3.36
CA GLY A 44 -4.94 2.88 4.15
C GLY A 44 -5.66 1.55 3.99
N LEU A 45 -5.14 0.51 4.66
CA LEU A 45 -5.70 -0.85 4.64
C LEU A 45 -7.19 -0.90 5.00
N PHE A 46 -7.60 -0.16 6.01
CA PHE A 46 -9.00 -0.12 6.46
C PHE A 46 -9.80 1.06 5.86
N SER A 47 -9.30 1.70 4.81
CA SER A 47 -10.09 2.72 4.11
C SER A 47 -11.30 2.06 3.42
N PRO A 48 -12.52 2.58 3.64
CA PRO A 48 -13.74 1.96 3.13
C PRO A 48 -13.86 2.16 1.62
N MET A 49 -14.07 1.06 0.91
CA MET A 49 -14.38 1.06 -0.52
C MET A 49 -15.86 1.26 -0.76
N ASP A 50 -16.68 0.54 -0.01
CA ASP A 50 -18.14 0.65 0.01
C ASP A 50 -18.66 0.47 1.45
N GLU A 51 -19.94 0.16 1.60
CA GLU A 51 -20.62 0.02 2.89
C GLU A 51 -20.22 -1.27 3.64
N ASN A 52 -19.59 -2.23 2.96
CA ASN A 52 -19.33 -3.56 3.48
C ASN A 52 -17.84 -3.92 3.52
N TYR A 53 -17.03 -3.31 2.65
CA TYR A 53 -15.64 -3.71 2.44
C TYR A 53 -14.65 -2.55 2.50
N THR A 54 -13.44 -2.90 2.95
CA THR A 54 -12.27 -2.02 3.00
C THR A 54 -11.20 -2.47 2.01
N MET A 55 -10.19 -1.62 1.78
CA MET A 55 -9.09 -1.91 0.85
C MET A 55 -8.39 -3.24 1.14
N ILE A 56 -8.20 -3.61 2.42
CA ILE A 56 -7.55 -4.86 2.78
C ILE A 56 -8.40 -6.08 2.41
N ASP A 57 -9.73 -5.95 2.35
CA ASP A 57 -10.61 -7.02 1.91
C ASP A 57 -10.49 -7.25 0.40
N PHE A 58 -10.34 -6.16 -0.37
CA PHE A 58 -10.04 -6.23 -1.81
C PHE A 58 -8.70 -6.92 -2.06
N VAL A 59 -7.62 -6.49 -1.39
CA VAL A 59 -6.30 -7.15 -1.48
C VAL A 59 -6.39 -8.64 -1.12
N ASN A 60 -7.17 -8.97 -0.09
CA ASN A 60 -7.32 -10.33 0.40
C ASN A 60 -7.97 -11.28 -0.62
N ILE A 61 -8.85 -10.80 -1.50
CA ILE A 61 -9.51 -11.64 -2.51
C ILE A 61 -8.54 -12.04 -3.61
N PHE A 62 -7.70 -11.12 -4.06
CA PHE A 62 -6.73 -11.41 -5.11
C PHE A 62 -5.45 -12.07 -4.58
N LYS A 63 -5.23 -12.03 -3.26
CA LYS A 63 -4.08 -12.65 -2.57
C LYS A 63 -2.73 -12.21 -3.14
N HIS A 64 -2.67 -11.00 -3.70
CA HIS A 64 -1.44 -10.46 -4.25
C HIS A 64 -0.45 -10.10 -3.14
N PRO A 65 0.85 -10.37 -3.34
CA PRO A 65 1.89 -9.87 -2.45
C PRO A 65 1.84 -8.35 -2.37
N THR A 66 2.04 -7.83 -1.16
CA THR A 66 1.86 -6.41 -0.84
C THR A 66 3.16 -5.80 -0.37
N ILE A 67 3.44 -4.58 -0.82
CA ILE A 67 4.45 -3.72 -0.22
C ILE A 67 3.72 -2.76 0.72
N LEU A 68 4.10 -2.73 2.00
CA LEU A 68 3.55 -1.79 2.96
C LEU A 68 4.40 -0.53 2.95
N VAL A 69 3.80 0.64 2.78
CA VAL A 69 4.52 1.93 2.79
C VAL A 69 4.19 2.69 4.07
N ALA A 70 5.21 3.21 4.74
CA ALA A 70 5.06 4.07 5.91
C ALA A 70 6.09 5.20 5.88
N LYS A 71 5.89 6.22 6.72
CA LYS A 71 6.83 7.34 6.90
C LYS A 71 7.34 7.37 8.34
N TYR A 72 8.52 7.95 8.55
CA TYR A 72 9.05 8.21 9.89
C TYR A 72 8.30 9.34 10.58
N TYR A 73 7.77 9.07 11.78
CA TYR A 73 7.20 10.05 12.71
C TYR A 73 6.90 9.38 14.06
N LEU A 74 6.74 10.18 15.12
CA LEU A 74 6.34 9.67 16.44
C LEU A 74 4.98 8.95 16.36
N GLY A 75 4.95 7.68 16.78
CA GLY A 75 3.76 6.83 16.73
C GLY A 75 3.68 5.92 15.49
N SER A 76 4.56 6.11 14.49
CA SER A 76 4.57 5.30 13.27
C SER A 76 4.84 3.81 13.54
N ILE A 77 5.67 3.45 14.52
CA ILE A 77 5.92 2.06 14.93
C ILE A 77 4.59 1.34 15.21
N ASN A 78 3.72 1.93 16.02
CA ASN A 78 2.43 1.35 16.36
C ASN A 78 1.57 1.14 15.10
N HIS A 79 1.46 2.16 14.24
CA HIS A 79 0.67 2.07 13.02
C HIS A 79 1.20 1.02 12.05
N ILE A 80 2.52 0.90 11.93
CA ILE A 80 3.20 -0.11 11.12
C ILE A 80 2.88 -1.51 11.65
N LEU A 81 3.07 -1.75 12.95
CA LEU A 81 2.82 -3.06 13.54
C LEU A 81 1.35 -3.47 13.45
N LEU A 82 0.41 -2.55 13.72
CA LEU A 82 -1.03 -2.81 13.54
C LEU A 82 -1.37 -3.15 12.09
N SER A 83 -0.73 -2.48 11.13
CA SER A 83 -0.93 -2.74 9.69
C SER A 83 -0.36 -4.11 9.29
N ILE A 84 0.83 -4.45 9.78
CA ILE A 84 1.46 -5.75 9.56
C ILE A 84 0.60 -6.88 10.13
N GLU A 85 0.10 -6.73 11.36
CA GLU A 85 -0.77 -7.74 11.98
C GLU A 85 -2.09 -7.89 11.20
N ALA A 86 -2.68 -6.80 10.72
CA ALA A 86 -3.91 -6.87 9.91
C ALA A 86 -3.70 -7.64 8.59
N LEU A 87 -2.55 -7.47 7.94
CA LEU A 87 -2.15 -8.20 6.73
C LEU A 87 -1.86 -9.67 7.03
N LYS A 88 -1.08 -9.95 8.08
CA LYS A 88 -0.74 -11.31 8.52
C LYS A 88 -1.98 -12.11 8.90
N GLN A 89 -2.92 -11.52 9.64
CA GLN A 89 -4.18 -12.17 10.02
C GLN A 89 -5.03 -12.60 8.81
N ARG A 90 -4.86 -11.95 7.66
CA ARG A 90 -5.54 -12.29 6.40
C ARG A 90 -4.70 -13.19 5.49
N ASN A 91 -3.53 -13.64 5.95
CA ASN A 91 -2.55 -14.38 5.16
C ASN A 91 -2.18 -13.62 3.87
N ILE A 92 -2.05 -12.30 3.94
CA ILE A 92 -1.54 -11.48 2.84
C ILE A 92 -0.02 -11.43 2.99
N ASN A 93 0.69 -11.84 1.94
CA ASN A 93 2.14 -11.82 1.92
C ASN A 93 2.66 -10.38 1.90
N ILE A 94 3.59 -10.05 2.80
CA ILE A 94 4.25 -8.74 2.86
C ILE A 94 5.64 -8.91 2.27
N LEU A 95 5.88 -8.35 1.08
CA LEU A 95 7.18 -8.43 0.41
C LEU A 95 8.23 -7.60 1.15
N ALA A 96 7.86 -6.38 1.54
CA ALA A 96 8.71 -5.46 2.27
C ALA A 96 7.87 -4.37 2.94
N LEU A 97 8.45 -3.76 3.97
CA LEU A 97 8.07 -2.44 4.47
C LEU A 97 8.98 -1.39 3.82
N VAL A 98 8.38 -0.44 3.11
CA VAL A 98 9.08 0.74 2.60
C VAL A 98 8.91 1.88 3.60
N MET A 99 10.02 2.33 4.17
CA MET A 99 10.06 3.45 5.10
C MET A 99 10.55 4.71 4.40
N MET A 100 9.70 5.73 4.34
CA MET A 100 9.96 6.98 3.63
C MET A 100 10.45 8.11 4.53
N GLY A 101 11.46 8.83 4.05
CA GLY A 101 12.02 10.04 4.63
C GLY A 101 13.27 9.80 5.45
N LYS A 102 13.60 10.76 6.33
CA LYS A 102 14.84 10.72 7.13
C LYS A 102 14.90 9.47 8.00
N LYS A 103 15.81 8.56 7.65
CA LYS A 103 16.03 7.28 8.31
C LYS A 103 16.23 7.41 9.82
N ASP A 104 15.51 6.57 10.56
CA ASP A 104 15.72 6.33 11.99
C ASP A 104 16.13 4.86 12.19
N ILE A 105 17.41 4.65 12.49
CA ILE A 105 18.01 3.33 12.64
C ILE A 105 17.38 2.55 13.80
N LEU A 106 17.07 3.23 14.92
CA LEU A 106 16.53 2.56 16.11
C LEU A 106 15.10 2.07 15.85
N GLN A 107 14.32 2.87 15.12
CA GLN A 107 12.99 2.47 14.68
C GLN A 107 13.05 1.27 13.73
N ASP A 108 13.93 1.31 12.73
CA ASP A 108 14.10 0.21 11.77
C ASP A 108 14.54 -1.08 12.48
N ASP A 109 15.52 -1.01 13.38
CA ASP A 109 16.03 -2.15 14.14
C ASP A 109 14.92 -2.80 14.97
N PHE A 110 14.11 -2.00 15.65
CA PHE A 110 12.99 -2.52 16.42
C PHE A 110 11.97 -3.22 15.51
N ILE A 111 11.51 -2.57 14.44
CA ILE A 111 10.49 -3.13 13.54
C ILE A 111 11.02 -4.41 12.87
N LYS A 112 12.25 -4.40 12.37
CA LYS A 112 12.89 -5.57 11.73
C LYS A 112 12.98 -6.74 12.71
N ASN A 113 13.40 -6.47 13.95
CA ASN A 113 13.52 -7.51 14.97
C ASN A 113 12.17 -8.05 15.44
N TYR A 114 11.14 -7.20 15.52
CA TYR A 114 9.82 -7.59 16.00
C TYR A 114 9.00 -8.27 14.89
N ALA A 115 8.82 -7.61 13.75
CA ALA A 115 7.92 -8.04 12.69
C ALA A 115 8.52 -9.10 11.76
N LYS A 116 9.86 -9.21 11.72
CA LYS A 116 10.63 -10.13 10.86
C LYS A 116 10.34 -9.95 9.36
N ILE A 117 10.20 -8.71 8.92
CA ILE A 117 9.99 -8.36 7.51
C ILE A 117 11.17 -7.55 6.96
N PRO A 118 11.45 -7.63 5.65
CA PRO A 118 12.42 -6.74 4.99
C PRO A 118 11.99 -5.28 5.14
N ILE A 119 12.97 -4.39 5.35
CA ILE A 119 12.77 -2.94 5.35
C ILE A 119 13.64 -2.34 4.25
N ILE A 120 13.01 -1.53 3.40
CA ILE A 120 13.66 -0.72 2.37
C ILE A 120 13.47 0.74 2.78
N ASN A 121 14.55 1.52 2.80
CA ASN A 121 14.49 2.94 3.14
C ASN A 121 14.52 3.75 1.84
N LEU A 122 13.57 4.68 1.69
CA LEU A 122 13.54 5.60 0.57
C LEU A 122 13.50 7.04 1.08
N ASP A 123 14.16 7.94 0.36
CA ASP A 123 13.98 9.37 0.58
C ASP A 123 12.61 9.86 0.07
N PHE A 124 12.27 11.10 0.41
CA PHE A 124 11.14 11.76 -0.25
C PHE A 124 11.56 12.24 -1.62
N PHE A 125 10.77 11.89 -2.63
CA PHE A 125 10.97 12.34 -3.99
C PHE A 125 9.96 13.42 -4.36
N ASP A 126 10.43 14.39 -5.10
CA ASP A 126 9.68 15.42 -5.81
C ASP A 126 9.85 15.25 -7.32
N GLU A 127 9.17 16.08 -8.12
CA GLU A 127 9.21 15.98 -9.59
C GLU A 127 10.63 16.08 -10.17
N ASN A 128 11.55 16.75 -9.48
CA ASN A 128 12.93 16.94 -9.94
C ASN A 128 13.83 15.77 -9.55
N SER A 129 13.63 15.21 -8.36
CA SER A 129 14.43 14.10 -7.83
C SER A 129 14.02 12.74 -8.38
N ILE A 130 12.79 12.53 -8.87
CA ILE A 130 12.43 11.26 -9.55
C ILE A 130 13.27 11.03 -10.83
N LEU A 131 13.79 12.10 -11.45
CA LEU A 131 14.59 12.03 -12.67
C LEU A 131 16.08 11.76 -12.39
N ASN A 132 16.52 11.77 -11.14
CA ASN A 132 17.92 11.58 -10.80
C ASN A 132 18.32 10.09 -10.81
N GLU A 133 19.62 9.82 -10.83
CA GLU A 133 20.13 8.44 -10.78
C GLU A 133 19.88 7.77 -9.42
N ASP A 134 19.82 8.57 -8.35
CA ASP A 134 19.59 8.11 -6.98
C ASP A 134 18.21 7.43 -6.80
N PHE A 135 17.15 7.99 -7.40
CA PHE A 135 15.84 7.34 -7.44
C PHE A 135 15.90 5.98 -8.12
N LYS A 136 16.58 5.88 -9.27
CA LYS A 136 16.71 4.60 -9.98
C LYS A 136 17.49 3.58 -9.17
N GLU A 137 18.53 4.00 -8.45
CA GLU A 137 19.35 3.16 -7.59
C GLU A 137 18.52 2.64 -6.41
N GLN A 138 17.84 3.52 -5.68
CA GLN A 138 17.01 3.15 -4.53
C GLN A 138 15.84 2.23 -4.93
N MET A 139 15.23 2.43 -6.11
CA MET A 139 14.16 1.57 -6.60
C MET A 139 14.64 0.17 -7.03
N GLN A 140 15.95 -0.06 -7.28
CA GLN A 140 16.44 -1.41 -7.59
C GLN A 140 16.13 -2.40 -6.47
N GLU A 141 16.19 -1.97 -5.21
CA GLU A 141 15.89 -2.85 -4.07
C GLU A 141 14.44 -3.37 -4.12
N ILE A 142 13.49 -2.51 -4.52
CA ILE A 142 12.08 -2.89 -4.71
C ILE A 142 11.94 -3.83 -5.91
N LEU A 143 12.60 -3.54 -7.02
CA LEU A 143 12.53 -4.36 -8.25
C LEU A 143 13.14 -5.76 -8.07
N GLN A 144 14.03 -5.94 -7.10
CA GLN A 144 14.63 -7.23 -6.76
C GLN A 144 13.75 -8.09 -5.84
N LEU A 145 12.64 -7.56 -5.31
CA LEU A 145 11.70 -8.32 -4.50
C LEU A 145 11.07 -9.44 -5.34
N LYS A 146 11.20 -10.68 -4.86
CA LYS A 146 10.67 -11.85 -5.55
C LYS A 146 9.20 -12.05 -5.20
N ILE A 147 8.37 -12.06 -6.23
CA ILE A 147 6.98 -12.52 -6.18
C ILE A 147 7.04 -14.03 -6.37
N HIS A 148 6.83 -14.80 -5.29
CA HIS A 148 6.76 -16.26 -5.32
C HIS A 148 5.33 -16.75 -5.48
#